data_AF-A0A7E5W0H5-F1
#
_entry.id   AF-A0A7E5W0H5-F1
#
_cell.length_a   1.000
_cell.length_b   1.000
_cell.length_c   1.000
_cell.angle_alpha   90.00
_cell.angle_beta   90.00
_cell.angle_gamma   90.00
#
_symmetry.space_group_name_H-M   'P 1'
#
loop_
_entity.id
_entity.type
_entity.pdbx_description
1 polymer ?
#
loop_
_entity_poly.entity_id
_entity_poly.type
_entity_poly.pdbx_seq_one_letter_code
_entity_poly.pdbx_strand_id
1 'polypeptide(L)'
;MNGKLHSETGAFSSDDMRAEILNPFVHKLELDNTYDKIKTAIFTVILLPFRVIVICYLIVTAWFLACIGLYGLSEEDLRRQPMTGWRSKLRFSILSLIRLVVVAAGFHRVRVLGRQHVPADSREAPVVVIAPHSSFFDAIAIVCLGAPSVVAKADTARLPFIGQLINYTQPVYVWRDDPNSRQNTIKEIIERATSKEDWPQVWIGYP
;
A
#
# COMPACT_ATOMS: atom_id res chain seq x y z
N MET A 1 78.41 5.27 8.22
CA MET A 1 78.44 3.83 8.55
C MET A 1 77.13 3.48 9.25
N ASN A 2 76.40 2.54 8.65
CA ASN A 2 75.26 1.72 9.12
C ASN A 2 74.09 2.42 9.84
N GLY A 3 72.86 2.48 9.33
CA GLY A 3 72.19 1.66 8.32
C GLY A 3 71.37 0.54 8.97
N LYS A 4 70.05 0.73 9.01
CA LYS A 4 69.03 -0.34 8.86
C LYS A 4 67.66 0.28 8.60
N LEU A 5 67.32 0.31 7.32
CA LEU A 5 65.97 0.31 6.79
C LEU A 5 65.30 -1.00 7.26
N HIS A 6 64.16 -0.94 7.93
CA HIS A 6 63.23 -2.06 7.97
C HIS A 6 62.01 -1.68 7.15
N SER A 7 61.99 -2.23 5.94
CA SER A 7 60.82 -2.42 5.10
C SER A 7 59.97 -3.49 5.76
N GLU A 8 58.78 -3.12 6.25
CA GLU A 8 57.71 -4.08 6.46
C GLU A 8 56.51 -3.66 5.63
N THR A 9 56.32 -4.44 4.57
CA THR A 9 55.16 -4.56 3.71
C THR A 9 53.93 -4.80 4.57
N GLY A 10 53.27 -3.73 5.01
CA GLY A 10 51.95 -3.78 5.61
C GLY A 10 50.95 -4.16 4.53
N ALA A 11 50.54 -5.43 4.54
CA ALA A 11 49.50 -5.96 3.69
C ALA A 11 48.28 -5.04 3.69
N PHE A 12 47.80 -4.67 2.50
CA PHE A 12 46.45 -4.15 2.32
C PHE A 12 45.48 -5.17 2.93
N SER A 13 44.94 -4.84 4.11
CA SER A 13 43.92 -5.64 4.75
C SER A 13 42.71 -5.69 3.81
N SER A 14 42.35 -6.90 3.37
CA SER A 14 41.11 -7.16 2.64
C SER A 14 39.85 -6.79 3.44
N ASP A 15 39.99 -6.46 4.73
CA ASP A 15 38.89 -6.04 5.58
C ASP A 15 38.49 -4.56 5.36
N ASP A 16 39.40 -3.69 4.92
CA ASP A 16 39.06 -2.27 4.64
C ASP A 16 38.36 -2.09 3.29
N MET A 17 38.56 -3.01 2.33
CA MET A 17 37.88 -2.99 1.03
C MET A 17 36.47 -3.59 1.09
N ARG A 18 36.09 -4.19 2.23
CA ARG A 18 34.70 -4.54 2.58
C ARG A 18 33.96 -3.36 3.22
N ALA A 19 34.45 -2.13 3.05
CA ALA A 19 33.69 -0.92 3.29
C ALA A 19 32.29 -1.06 2.66
N GLU A 20 31.31 -1.27 3.54
CA GLU A 20 29.88 -1.07 3.34
C GLU A 20 29.29 -1.59 2.02
N ILE A 21 29.18 -2.92 1.88
CA ILE A 21 27.97 -3.44 1.22
C ILE A 21 26.81 -3.17 2.19
N LEU A 22 26.30 -1.95 2.16
CA LEU A 22 25.17 -1.48 2.93
C LEU A 22 23.95 -2.24 2.42
N ASN A 23 23.56 -3.30 3.12
CA ASN A 23 22.40 -4.09 2.74
C ASN A 23 21.15 -3.19 2.83
N PRO A 24 20.49 -2.85 1.70
CA PRO A 24 19.36 -1.93 1.71
C PRO A 24 18.12 -2.52 2.42
N PHE A 25 18.15 -3.81 2.73
CA PHE A 25 17.11 -4.52 3.48
C PHE A 25 17.41 -4.59 4.99
N VAL A 26 18.57 -4.12 5.44
CA VAL A 26 18.97 -4.13 6.85
C VAL A 26 19.27 -2.70 7.30
N HIS A 27 18.26 -2.06 7.89
CA HIS A 27 18.44 -0.76 8.52
C HIS A 27 18.99 -0.95 9.95
N LYS A 28 20.29 -0.68 10.16
CA LYS A 28 20.87 -0.63 11.50
C LYS A 28 20.59 0.73 12.13
N LEU A 29 19.67 0.77 13.09
CA LEU A 29 19.48 1.94 13.97
C LEU A 29 20.57 1.92 15.05
N GLU A 30 21.74 2.51 14.77
CA GLU A 30 22.76 2.73 15.79
C GLU A 30 22.37 3.97 16.61
N LEU A 31 21.61 3.73 17.69
CA LEU A 31 21.35 4.73 18.71
C LEU A 31 22.58 4.79 19.62
N ASP A 32 23.63 5.50 19.22
CA ASP A 32 24.88 5.56 19.98
C ASP A 32 24.79 6.43 21.23
N ASN A 33 23.83 7.36 21.27
CA ASN A 33 23.66 8.32 22.36
C ASN A 33 22.50 7.96 23.30
N THR A 34 22.78 7.85 24.60
CA THR A 34 21.77 7.59 25.65
C THR A 34 20.67 8.65 25.69
N TYR A 35 21.01 9.92 25.37
CA TYR A 35 20.04 11.00 25.26
C TYR A 35 19.01 10.74 24.16
N ASP A 36 19.45 10.25 22.99
CA ASP A 36 18.56 9.94 21.87
C ASP A 36 17.69 8.72 22.15
N LYS A 37 18.17 7.75 22.92
CA LYS A 37 17.34 6.62 23.41
C LYS A 37 16.22 7.09 24.33
N ILE A 38 16.54 7.94 25.32
CA ILE A 38 15.55 8.47 26.27
C ILE A 38 14.53 9.35 25.54
N LYS A 39 15.00 10.24 24.66
CA LYS A 39 14.13 11.09 23.84
C LYS A 39 13.22 10.24 22.96
N THR A 40 13.77 9.25 22.25
CA THR A 40 12.98 8.33 21.41
C THR A 40 11.97 7.54 22.23
N ALA A 41 12.34 7.06 23.43
CA ALA A 41 11.42 6.34 24.31
C ALA A 41 10.26 7.23 24.77
N ILE A 42 10.54 8.46 25.23
CA ILE A 42 9.52 9.42 25.67
C ILE A 42 8.60 9.79 24.50
N PHE A 43 9.18 10.16 23.35
CA PHE A 43 8.40 10.48 22.16
C PHE A 43 7.58 9.28 21.70
N THR A 44 8.09 8.05 21.77
CA THR A 44 7.30 6.87 21.41
C THR A 44 6.13 6.67 22.37
N VAL A 45 6.36 6.72 23.68
CA VAL A 45 5.30 6.50 24.68
C VAL A 45 4.19 7.55 24.60
N ILE A 46 4.50 8.79 24.22
CA ILE A 46 3.51 9.87 24.14
C ILE A 46 2.91 10.01 22.73
N LEU A 47 3.74 9.96 21.69
CA LEU A 47 3.32 10.18 20.30
C LEU A 47 2.60 8.96 19.72
N LEU A 48 3.01 7.74 20.07
CA LEU A 48 2.39 6.51 19.57
C LEU A 48 0.90 6.43 19.97
N PRO A 49 0.49 6.56 21.24
CA PRO A 49 -0.93 6.49 21.59
C PRO A 49 -1.74 7.61 20.92
N PHE A 50 -1.18 8.82 20.83
CA PHE A 50 -1.83 9.91 20.10
C PHE A 50 -2.04 9.57 18.62
N ARG A 51 -1.00 9.03 17.94
CA ARG A 51 -1.11 8.56 16.54
C ARG A 51 -2.15 7.46 16.41
N VAL A 52 -2.19 6.49 17.31
CA VAL A 52 -3.18 5.41 17.30
C VAL A 52 -4.60 5.97 17.42
N ILE A 53 -4.84 6.92 18.34
CA ILE A 53 -6.16 7.56 18.47
C ILE A 53 -6.58 8.26 17.17
N VAL A 54 -5.67 9.03 16.57
CA VAL A 54 -5.92 9.72 15.29
C VAL A 54 -6.21 8.72 14.17
N ILE A 55 -5.42 7.65 14.07
CA ILE A 55 -5.60 6.59 13.06
C ILE A 55 -6.97 5.92 13.25
N CYS A 56 -7.32 5.53 14.48
CA CYS A 56 -8.61 4.91 14.77
C CYS A 56 -9.78 5.83 14.39
N TYR A 57 -9.70 7.11 14.76
CA TYR A 57 -10.72 8.10 14.40
C TYR A 57 -10.90 8.24 12.87
N LEU A 58 -9.79 8.32 12.13
CA LEU A 58 -9.82 8.42 10.67
C LEU A 58 -10.39 7.15 10.01
N ILE A 59 -10.00 5.96 10.47
CA ILE A 59 -10.51 4.68 9.94
C ILE A 59 -12.00 4.54 10.20
N VAL A 60 -12.47 4.86 11.43
CA VAL A 60 -13.90 4.81 11.76
C VAL A 60 -14.70 5.79 10.92
N THR A 61 -14.16 6.99 10.69
CA THR A 61 -14.79 8.00 9.82
C THR A 61 -14.87 7.49 8.38
N ALA A 62 -13.78 6.95 7.84
CA ALA A 62 -13.75 6.39 6.49
C ALA A 62 -14.74 5.22 6.34
N TRP A 63 -14.81 4.34 7.34
CA TRP A 63 -15.76 3.24 7.39
C TRP A 63 -17.20 3.73 7.41
N PHE A 64 -17.51 4.73 8.23
CA PHE A 64 -18.85 5.31 8.30
C PHE A 64 -19.29 5.92 6.96
N LEU A 65 -18.38 6.64 6.28
CA LEU A 65 -18.63 7.15 4.94
C LEU A 65 -18.84 6.01 3.92
N ALA A 66 -18.07 4.92 4.02
CA ALA A 66 -18.25 3.76 3.17
C ALA A 66 -19.64 3.13 3.38
N CYS A 67 -20.09 2.99 4.63
CA CYS A 67 -21.44 2.52 4.95
C CYS A 67 -22.52 3.41 4.33
N ILE A 68 -22.37 4.74 4.38
CA ILE A 68 -23.32 5.67 3.76
C ILE A 68 -23.33 5.51 2.24
N GLY A 69 -22.16 5.46 1.61
CA GLY A 69 -22.09 5.38 0.15
C GLY A 69 -22.55 4.04 -0.42
N LEU A 70 -22.38 2.95 0.34
CA LEU A 70 -22.87 1.60 0.01
C LEU A 70 -24.31 1.36 0.43
N TYR A 71 -24.93 2.29 1.16
CA TYR A 71 -26.32 2.16 1.56
C TYR A 71 -27.23 2.03 0.34
N GLY A 72 -27.99 0.93 0.29
CA GLY A 72 -28.89 0.60 -0.81
C GLY A 72 -28.23 0.04 -2.07
N LEU A 73 -26.94 -0.32 -2.04
CA LEU A 73 -26.26 -1.03 -3.13
C LEU A 73 -26.00 -2.49 -2.73
N SER A 74 -26.39 -3.41 -3.60
CA SER A 74 -25.98 -4.81 -3.46
C SER A 74 -24.57 -5.03 -4.03
N GLU A 75 -23.95 -6.16 -3.66
CA GLU A 75 -22.66 -6.56 -4.25
C GLU A 75 -22.79 -6.75 -5.77
N GLU A 76 -23.94 -7.18 -6.28
CA GLU A 76 -24.19 -7.30 -7.71
C GLU A 76 -24.24 -5.94 -8.41
N ASP A 77 -24.85 -4.92 -7.79
CA ASP A 77 -24.90 -3.58 -8.36
C ASP A 77 -23.49 -2.97 -8.49
N LEU A 78 -22.63 -3.22 -7.49
CA LEU A 78 -21.23 -2.80 -7.51
C LEU A 78 -20.41 -3.52 -8.58
N ARG A 79 -20.78 -4.74 -8.98
CA ARG A 79 -20.12 -5.50 -10.04
C ARG A 79 -20.63 -5.16 -11.44
N ARG A 80 -21.88 -4.71 -11.57
CA ARG A 80 -22.49 -4.41 -12.87
C ARG A 80 -22.12 -3.04 -13.42
N GLN A 81 -21.94 -2.04 -12.56
CA GLN A 81 -21.69 -0.66 -12.99
C GLN A 81 -20.69 0.07 -12.10
N PRO A 82 -19.85 0.95 -12.67
CA PRO A 82 -18.96 1.80 -11.87
C PRO A 82 -19.77 2.78 -11.00
N MET A 83 -19.22 3.13 -9.84
CA MET A 83 -19.85 4.11 -8.96
C MET A 83 -19.82 5.50 -9.61
N THR A 84 -21.00 6.08 -9.88
CA THR A 84 -21.14 7.41 -10.50
C THR A 84 -21.75 8.46 -9.55
N GLY A 85 -21.60 9.74 -9.91
CA GLY A 85 -22.22 10.86 -9.20
C GLY A 85 -21.63 11.16 -7.82
N TRP A 86 -22.48 11.36 -6.81
CA TRP A 86 -22.05 11.73 -5.45
C TRP A 86 -21.27 10.62 -4.74
N ARG A 87 -21.55 9.36 -5.09
CA ARG A 87 -20.84 8.17 -4.57
C ARG A 87 -19.38 8.14 -5.06
N SER A 88 -19.15 8.54 -6.30
CA SER A 88 -17.79 8.73 -6.85
C SER A 88 -17.04 9.83 -6.09
N LYS A 89 -17.70 10.96 -5.79
CA LYS A 89 -17.09 12.03 -4.95
C LYS A 89 -16.74 11.54 -3.55
N LEU A 90 -17.59 10.72 -2.95
CA LEU A 90 -17.35 10.14 -1.63
C LEU A 90 -16.14 9.19 -1.64
N ARG A 91 -15.88 8.48 -2.74
CA ARG A 91 -14.66 7.68 -2.92
C ARG A 91 -13.41 8.54 -2.78
N PHE A 92 -13.36 9.72 -3.39
CA PHE A 92 -12.22 10.64 -3.24
C PHE A 92 -12.05 11.14 -1.80
N SER A 93 -13.16 11.36 -1.08
CA SER A 93 -13.13 11.70 0.34
C SER A 93 -12.56 10.56 1.19
N ILE A 94 -13.03 9.33 0.98
CA ILE A 94 -12.53 8.13 1.69
C ILE A 94 -11.04 7.93 1.38
N LEU A 95 -10.64 8.04 0.11
CA LEU A 95 -9.24 7.99 -0.31
C LEU A 95 -8.36 9.01 0.41
N SER A 96 -8.87 10.24 0.56
CA SER A 96 -8.17 11.30 1.28
C SER A 96 -8.01 10.96 2.76
N LEU A 97 -9.02 10.37 3.40
CA LEU A 97 -8.93 9.90 4.79
C LEU A 97 -7.90 8.78 4.95
N ILE A 98 -7.89 7.78 4.06
CA ILE A 98 -6.90 6.70 4.11
C ILE A 98 -5.48 7.24 3.85
N ARG A 99 -5.32 8.26 3.00
CA ARG A 99 -4.05 8.96 2.84
C ARG A 99 -3.60 9.63 4.13
N LEU A 100 -4.51 10.25 4.87
CA LEU A 100 -4.20 10.81 6.20
C LEU A 100 -3.82 9.73 7.21
N VAL A 101 -4.40 8.53 7.14
CA VAL A 101 -3.99 7.39 7.98
C VAL A 101 -2.54 7.00 7.68
N VAL A 102 -2.15 6.90 6.41
CA VAL A 102 -0.77 6.59 6.00
C VAL A 102 0.21 7.65 6.51
N VAL A 103 -0.17 8.92 6.42
CA VAL A 103 0.61 10.04 6.99
C VAL A 103 0.69 9.92 8.51
N ALA A 104 -0.41 9.68 9.22
CA ALA A 104 -0.43 9.52 10.68
C ALA A 104 0.41 8.32 11.17
N ALA A 105 0.46 7.25 10.37
CA ALA A 105 1.31 6.08 10.62
C ALA A 105 2.82 6.38 10.48
N GLY A 106 3.19 7.52 9.86
CA GLY A 106 4.58 7.99 9.74
C GLY A 106 5.09 8.08 8.31
N PHE A 107 4.30 7.70 7.32
CA PHE A 107 4.70 7.71 5.90
C PHE A 107 4.33 9.05 5.25
N HIS A 108 5.02 10.11 5.68
CA HIS A 108 4.75 11.46 5.20
C HIS A 108 5.33 11.74 3.81
N ARG A 109 6.39 11.02 3.43
CA ARG A 109 7.18 11.26 2.20
C ARG A 109 7.27 9.99 1.37
N VAL A 110 6.19 9.66 0.68
CA VAL A 110 6.20 8.58 -0.32
C VAL A 110 6.62 9.18 -1.66
N ARG A 111 7.80 8.80 -2.15
CA ARG A 111 8.26 9.16 -3.50
C ARG A 111 7.95 8.02 -4.44
N VAL A 112 7.13 8.29 -5.45
CA VAL A 112 6.85 7.36 -6.55
C VAL A 112 7.83 7.66 -7.67
N LEU A 113 8.76 6.73 -7.91
CA LEU A 113 9.70 6.80 -9.04
C LEU A 113 9.00 6.30 -10.30
N GLY A 114 9.33 6.89 -11.47
CA GLY A 114 8.78 6.44 -12.75
C GLY A 114 7.31 6.80 -12.98
N ARG A 115 6.75 7.75 -12.22
CA ARG A 115 5.36 8.22 -12.40
C ARG A 115 5.08 8.71 -13.82
N GLN A 116 6.09 9.22 -14.51
CA GLN A 116 6.02 9.62 -15.92
C GLN A 116 5.78 8.46 -16.89
N HIS A 117 6.06 7.23 -16.49
CA HIS A 117 5.78 6.03 -17.29
C HIS A 117 4.40 5.43 -16.99
N VAL A 118 3.70 5.96 -15.99
CA VAL A 118 2.32 5.56 -15.68
C VAL A 118 1.40 6.35 -16.61
N PRO A 119 0.56 5.68 -17.41
CA PRO A 119 -0.38 6.37 -18.28
C PRO A 119 -1.28 7.34 -17.51
N ALA A 120 -1.54 8.50 -18.11
CA ALA A 120 -2.41 9.51 -17.50
C ALA A 120 -3.89 9.09 -17.51
N ASP A 121 -4.28 8.27 -18.49
CA ASP A 121 -5.60 7.68 -18.59
C ASP A 121 -5.56 6.22 -18.10
N SER A 122 -6.45 5.90 -17.17
CA SER A 122 -6.66 4.54 -16.69
C SER A 122 -7.10 3.58 -17.79
N ARG A 123 -7.59 4.06 -18.94
CA ARG A 123 -7.94 3.25 -20.10
C ARG A 123 -6.75 2.76 -20.90
N GLU A 124 -5.63 3.48 -20.87
CA GLU A 124 -4.38 3.04 -21.54
C GLU A 124 -3.68 1.92 -20.76
N ALA A 125 -3.87 1.91 -19.43
CA ALA A 125 -3.44 0.83 -18.55
C ALA A 125 -4.56 0.45 -17.57
N PRO A 126 -5.55 -0.36 -18.02
CA PRO A 126 -6.69 -0.77 -17.19
C PRO A 126 -6.32 -1.80 -16.13
N VAL A 127 -5.15 -2.43 -16.23
CA VAL A 127 -4.64 -3.42 -15.28
C VAL A 127 -3.31 -2.95 -14.71
N VAL A 128 -3.21 -2.94 -13.38
CA VAL A 128 -2.00 -2.60 -12.63
C VAL A 128 -1.58 -3.81 -11.80
N VAL A 129 -0.31 -4.20 -11.95
CA VAL A 129 0.31 -5.29 -11.19
C VAL A 129 1.17 -4.71 -10.08
N ILE A 130 1.04 -5.23 -8.87
CA ILE A 130 1.95 -4.92 -7.75
C ILE A 130 2.69 -6.18 -7.34
N ALA A 131 4.02 -6.05 -7.28
CA ALA A 131 4.91 -7.09 -6.82
C ALA A 131 6.12 -6.45 -6.10
N PRO A 132 6.67 -7.09 -5.06
CA PRO A 132 6.15 -8.29 -4.39
C PRO A 132 4.98 -7.97 -3.45
N HIS A 133 3.93 -8.79 -3.46
CA HIS A 133 2.76 -8.64 -2.58
C HIS A 133 2.98 -9.31 -1.21
N SER A 134 4.03 -8.90 -0.50
CA SER A 134 4.49 -9.57 0.73
C SER A 134 4.46 -8.70 1.99
N SER A 135 3.98 -7.45 1.88
CA SER A 135 4.05 -6.50 2.99
C SER A 135 2.78 -5.66 3.17
N PHE A 136 2.52 -5.25 4.41
CA PHE A 136 1.49 -4.27 4.74
C PHE A 136 1.67 -2.92 4.02
N PHE A 137 2.86 -2.65 3.47
CA PHE A 137 3.12 -1.44 2.67
C PHE A 137 2.34 -1.39 1.36
N ASP A 138 1.72 -2.48 0.90
CA ASP A 138 0.86 -2.47 -0.28
C ASP A 138 -0.36 -1.55 -0.13
N ALA A 139 -0.81 -1.32 1.12
CA ALA A 139 -1.83 -0.32 1.41
C ALA A 139 -1.40 1.10 1.01
N ILE A 140 -0.11 1.43 1.12
CA ILE A 140 0.43 2.72 0.68
C ILE A 140 0.35 2.83 -0.84
N ALA A 141 0.71 1.75 -1.55
CA ALA A 141 0.64 1.73 -3.00
C ALA A 141 -0.80 1.88 -3.52
N ILE A 142 -1.77 1.22 -2.89
CA ILE A 142 -3.20 1.38 -3.19
C ILE A 142 -3.64 2.84 -3.07
N VAL A 143 -3.21 3.55 -2.02
CA VAL A 143 -3.52 4.97 -1.80
C VAL A 143 -2.82 5.88 -2.81
N CYS A 144 -1.58 5.55 -3.19
CA CYS A 144 -0.83 6.29 -4.20
C CYS A 144 -1.43 6.15 -5.60
N LEU A 145 -1.98 4.98 -5.92
CA LEU A 145 -2.63 4.67 -7.19
C LEU A 145 -4.11 5.09 -7.27
N GLY A 146 -4.71 5.56 -6.16
CA GLY A 146 -6.08 6.06 -6.16
C GLY A 146 -7.16 5.00 -5.92
N ALA A 147 -6.87 3.99 -5.08
CA ALA A 147 -7.75 2.85 -4.78
C ALA A 147 -8.24 2.15 -6.04
N PRO A 148 -7.36 1.47 -6.79
CA PRO A 148 -7.76 0.58 -7.86
C PRO A 148 -8.70 -0.52 -7.34
N SER A 149 -9.46 -1.14 -8.23
CA SER A 149 -10.30 -2.31 -7.97
C SER A 149 -9.45 -3.51 -7.59
N VAL A 150 -9.44 -3.86 -6.31
CA VAL A 150 -8.60 -4.91 -5.75
C VAL A 150 -9.15 -6.30 -6.08
N VAL A 151 -8.31 -7.22 -6.56
CA VAL A 151 -8.67 -8.65 -6.54
C VAL A 151 -8.57 -9.17 -5.10
N ALA A 152 -9.72 -9.48 -4.49
CA ALA A 152 -9.79 -9.86 -3.08
C ALA A 152 -10.44 -11.25 -2.89
N LYS A 153 -10.10 -11.93 -1.80
CA LYS A 153 -10.83 -13.14 -1.40
C LYS A 153 -12.23 -12.74 -0.97
N ALA A 154 -13.24 -13.51 -1.33
CA ALA A 154 -14.63 -13.24 -0.95
C ALA A 154 -14.83 -13.11 0.58
N ASP A 155 -14.06 -13.85 1.38
CA ASP A 155 -14.11 -13.76 2.84
C ASP A 155 -13.72 -12.38 3.37
N THR A 156 -12.87 -11.65 2.65
CA THR A 156 -12.42 -10.31 3.04
C THR A 156 -13.57 -9.30 3.01
N ALA A 157 -14.60 -9.53 2.17
CA ALA A 157 -15.82 -8.73 2.14
C ALA A 157 -16.61 -8.76 3.46
N ARG A 158 -16.47 -9.86 4.22
CA ARG A 158 -17.23 -10.12 5.45
C ARG A 158 -16.55 -9.59 6.71
N LEU A 159 -15.32 -9.08 6.60
CA LEU A 159 -14.61 -8.52 7.74
C LEU A 159 -15.31 -7.25 8.24
N PRO A 160 -15.59 -7.13 9.55
CA PRO A 160 -16.14 -5.91 10.10
C PRO A 160 -15.16 -4.75 9.88
N PHE A 161 -15.70 -3.56 9.62
CA PHE A 161 -14.96 -2.32 9.28
C PHE A 161 -14.22 -2.33 7.94
N ILE A 162 -13.38 -3.34 7.70
CA ILE A 162 -12.51 -3.42 6.52
C ILE A 162 -13.32 -3.83 5.27
N GLY A 163 -14.29 -4.74 5.41
CA GLY A 163 -15.07 -5.26 4.29
C GLY A 163 -15.83 -4.16 3.53
N GLN A 164 -16.39 -3.18 4.26
CA GLN A 164 -17.09 -2.05 3.63
C GLN A 164 -16.14 -1.10 2.88
N LEU A 165 -14.94 -0.85 3.43
CA LEU A 165 -13.91 -0.07 2.74
C LEU A 165 -13.43 -0.78 1.47
N ILE A 166 -13.26 -2.10 1.53
CA ILE A 166 -12.88 -2.92 0.38
C ILE A 166 -13.99 -2.94 -0.67
N ASN A 167 -15.25 -3.15 -0.28
CA ASN A 167 -16.41 -3.08 -1.19
C ASN A 167 -16.48 -1.72 -1.92
N TYR A 168 -16.10 -0.64 -1.24
CA TYR A 168 -16.05 0.70 -1.83
C TYR A 168 -15.03 0.84 -2.97
N THR A 169 -14.05 -0.05 -3.05
CA THR A 169 -13.09 -0.12 -4.16
C THR A 169 -13.62 -0.90 -5.37
N GLN A 170 -14.85 -1.43 -5.30
CA GLN A 170 -15.46 -2.31 -6.32
C GLN A 170 -14.56 -3.51 -6.65
N PRO A 171 -14.20 -4.36 -5.68
CA PRO A 171 -13.21 -5.42 -5.87
C PRO A 171 -13.73 -6.50 -6.84
N VAL A 172 -12.79 -7.25 -7.42
CA VAL A 172 -13.08 -8.49 -8.14
C VAL A 172 -12.89 -9.65 -7.16
N TYR A 173 -13.97 -10.34 -6.81
CA TYR A 173 -13.91 -11.37 -5.78
C TYR A 173 -13.51 -12.74 -6.32
N VAL A 174 -12.59 -13.39 -5.60
CA VAL A 174 -12.16 -14.76 -5.87
C VAL A 174 -12.72 -15.69 -4.80
N TRP A 175 -13.51 -16.66 -5.23
CA TRP A 175 -14.05 -17.75 -4.42
C TRP A 175 -13.11 -18.96 -4.49
N ARG A 176 -12.62 -19.48 -3.37
CA ARG A 176 -11.71 -20.63 -3.43
C ARG A 176 -12.44 -21.97 -3.57
N ASP A 177 -13.70 -22.00 -3.16
CA ASP A 177 -14.53 -23.21 -3.14
C ASP A 177 -15.26 -23.44 -4.48
N ASP A 178 -15.25 -22.44 -5.37
CA ASP A 178 -15.80 -22.56 -6.72
C ASP A 178 -14.68 -22.93 -7.73
N PRO A 179 -14.73 -24.11 -8.37
CA PRO A 179 -13.73 -24.53 -9.36
C PRO A 179 -13.69 -23.61 -10.59
N ASN A 180 -14.75 -22.87 -10.89
CA ASN A 180 -14.82 -21.92 -12.01
C ASN A 180 -14.39 -20.49 -11.63
N SER A 181 -14.13 -20.24 -10.35
CA SER A 181 -13.81 -18.90 -9.82
C SER A 181 -12.67 -18.21 -10.58
N ARG A 182 -11.59 -18.94 -10.89
CA ARG A 182 -10.48 -18.38 -11.69
C ARG A 182 -10.92 -17.90 -13.06
N GLN A 183 -11.75 -18.69 -13.75
CA GLN A 183 -12.26 -18.33 -15.08
C GLN A 183 -13.23 -17.15 -14.99
N ASN A 184 -14.07 -17.09 -13.96
CA ASN A 184 -14.97 -15.96 -13.72
C ASN A 184 -14.20 -14.68 -13.40
N THR A 185 -13.19 -14.74 -12.54
CA THR A 185 -12.30 -13.61 -12.26
C THR A 185 -11.62 -13.11 -13.53
N ILE A 186 -11.08 -14.01 -14.36
CA ILE A 186 -10.45 -13.61 -15.64
C ILE A 186 -11.46 -12.93 -16.56
N LYS A 187 -12.68 -13.49 -16.70
CA LYS A 187 -13.74 -12.88 -17.52
C LYS A 187 -14.12 -11.49 -17.01
N GLU A 188 -14.29 -11.32 -15.71
CA GLU A 188 -14.63 -10.04 -15.10
C GLU A 188 -13.52 -9.00 -15.30
N ILE A 189 -12.24 -9.40 -15.20
CA ILE A 189 -11.10 -8.52 -15.48
C ILE A 189 -11.10 -8.08 -16.95
N ILE A 190 -11.30 -9.03 -17.88
CA ILE A 190 -11.36 -8.73 -19.33
C ILE A 190 -12.52 -7.78 -19.62
N GLU A 191 -13.70 -8.04 -19.04
CA GLU A 191 -14.89 -7.21 -19.24
C GLU A 191 -14.66 -5.78 -18.74
N ARG A 192 -14.11 -5.59 -17.54
CA ARG A 192 -13.80 -4.26 -17.00
C ARG A 192 -12.71 -3.54 -17.79
N ALA A 193 -11.69 -4.27 -18.25
CA ALA A 193 -10.57 -3.71 -19.00
C ALA A 193 -10.93 -3.32 -20.45
N THR A 194 -11.96 -3.95 -21.03
CA THR A 194 -12.41 -3.69 -22.41
C THR A 194 -13.69 -2.85 -22.49
N SER A 195 -14.34 -2.60 -21.35
CA SER A 195 -15.57 -1.81 -21.27
C SER A 195 -15.33 -0.34 -21.64
N LYS A 196 -16.36 0.29 -22.20
CA LYS A 196 -16.40 1.75 -22.44
C LYS A 196 -16.76 2.55 -21.18
N GLU A 197 -17.23 1.87 -20.14
CA GLU A 197 -17.60 2.45 -18.85
C GLU A 197 -16.36 2.88 -18.05
N ASP A 198 -16.52 3.84 -17.14
CA ASP A 198 -15.43 4.42 -16.35
C ASP A 198 -15.07 3.55 -15.13
N TRP A 199 -14.60 2.33 -15.40
CA TRP A 199 -14.19 1.39 -14.35
C TRP A 199 -12.90 1.82 -13.66
N PRO A 200 -12.75 1.57 -12.35
CA PRO A 200 -11.46 1.68 -11.68
C PRO A 200 -10.44 0.72 -12.30
N GLN A 201 -9.17 1.12 -12.38
CA GLN A 201 -8.08 0.20 -12.76
C GLN A 201 -8.14 -1.07 -11.91
N VAL A 202 -7.98 -2.23 -12.53
CA VAL A 202 -7.93 -3.51 -11.84
C VAL A 202 -6.54 -3.71 -11.24
N TRP A 203 -6.50 -4.07 -9.97
CA TRP A 203 -5.27 -4.33 -9.23
C TRP A 203 -5.07 -5.82 -8.99
N ILE A 204 -3.91 -6.33 -9.42
CA ILE A 204 -3.51 -7.73 -9.25
C ILE A 204 -2.21 -7.77 -8.43
N GLY A 205 -2.26 -8.38 -7.25
CA GLY A 205 -1.07 -8.67 -6.45
C GLY A 205 -0.38 -9.95 -6.92
N TYR A 206 0.93 -9.87 -7.19
CA TYR A 206 1.76 -11.03 -7.50
C TYR A 206 2.73 -11.28 -6.33
N PRO A 207 2.82 -12.52 -5.80
CA PRO A 207 3.73 -12.86 -4.71
C PRO A 207 5.21 -12.70 -5.09
#